data_AF-M5SYA6-F1
#
_entry.id   AF-M5SYA6-F1
#
_cell.length_a   1.000
_cell.length_b   1.000
_cell.length_c   1.000
_cell.angle_alpha   90.00
_cell.angle_beta   90.00
_cell.angle_gamma   90.00
#
_symmetry.space_group_name_H-M   'P 1'
#
loop_
_entity.id
_entity.type
_entity.pdbx_description
1 polymer ?
#
loop_
_entity_poly.entity_id
_entity_poly.type
_entity_poly.pdbx_seq_one_letter_code
_entity_poly.pdbx_strand_id
1 'polypeptide(L)'
;MLDNEPLPEILQAEWAGDQVRALFADLAAGADVRHVQMRTPETDGTVSLAEAESAFVSGQATAIQVRYVFESEMWCDTIMPGNPTTKIIRNRLPNG
;
A
#
# COMPACT_ATOMS: atom_id res chain seq x y z
N MET A 1 -24.04 18.02 -18.19
CA MET A 1 -23.34 18.27 -16.92
C MET A 1 -22.04 17.50 -17.06
N LEU A 2 -20.89 18.16 -16.98
CA LEU A 2 -19.61 17.47 -17.07
C LEU A 2 -19.37 16.82 -15.71
N ASP A 3 -19.40 15.49 -15.68
CA ASP A 3 -18.99 14.69 -14.53
C ASP A 3 -17.52 15.02 -14.22
N ASN A 4 -17.32 15.98 -13.32
CA ASN A 4 -16.03 16.20 -12.66
C ASN A 4 -15.83 15.07 -11.66
N GLU A 5 -15.74 13.83 -12.15
CA GLU A 5 -15.23 12.73 -11.36
C GLU A 5 -13.86 13.18 -10.83
N PRO A 6 -13.65 13.25 -9.51
CA PRO A 6 -12.37 13.65 -8.96
C PRO A 6 -11.34 12.66 -9.50
N LEU A 7 -10.43 13.15 -10.34
CA LEU A 7 -9.33 12.36 -10.85
C LEU A 7 -8.63 11.71 -9.64
N PRO A 8 -8.35 10.40 -9.69
CA PRO A 8 -7.72 9.73 -8.57
C PRO A 8 -6.42 10.45 -8.24
N GLU A 9 -6.29 10.86 -6.97
CA GLU A 9 -5.08 11.51 -6.50
C GLU A 9 -4.02 10.42 -6.37
N ILE A 10 -3.00 10.51 -7.22
CA ILE A 10 -1.85 9.60 -7.22
C ILE A 10 -0.69 10.33 -6.54
N LEU A 11 -0.38 9.92 -5.32
CA LEU A 11 0.78 10.40 -4.59
C LEU A 11 1.92 9.39 -4.75
N GLN A 12 2.98 9.78 -5.45
CA GLN A 12 4.20 8.98 -5.56
C GLN A 12 5.28 9.57 -4.67
N ALA A 13 5.85 8.75 -3.78
CA ALA A 13 6.94 9.15 -2.90
C ALA A 13 8.00 8.05 -2.81
N GLU A 14 9.23 8.45 -2.48
CA GLU A 14 10.31 7.54 -2.13
C GLU A 14 10.54 7.59 -0.63
N TRP A 15 10.33 6.46 0.04
CA TRP A 15 10.38 6.35 1.48
C TRP A 15 11.55 5.48 1.92
N ALA A 16 12.14 5.84 3.06
CA ALA A 16 13.08 4.97 3.75
C ALA A 16 12.34 3.77 4.36
N GLY A 17 13.04 2.65 4.57
CA GLY A 17 12.43 1.43 5.14
C GLY A 17 11.71 1.67 6.47
N ASP A 18 12.20 2.60 7.29
CA ASP A 18 11.57 2.95 8.58
C ASP A 18 10.22 3.68 8.40
N GLN A 19 10.08 4.51 7.37
CA GLN A 19 8.81 5.17 7.06
C GLN A 19 7.76 4.16 6.57
N VAL A 20 8.19 3.15 5.80
CA VAL A 20 7.30 2.07 5.36
C VAL A 20 6.87 1.20 6.53
N ARG A 21 7.77 0.90 7.46
CA ARG A 21 7.42 0.22 8.72
C ARG A 21 6.41 1.01 9.54
N ALA A 22 6.59 2.33 9.66
CA ALA A 22 5.62 3.19 10.33
C ALA A 22 4.23 3.12 9.67
N LEU A 23 4.16 3.09 8.32
CA LEU A 23 2.89 2.90 7.61
C LEU A 23 2.23 1.56 7.93
N PHE A 24 2.97 0.45 7.96
CA PHE A 24 2.40 -0.83 8.35
C PHE A 24 1.82 -0.79 9.77
N ALA A 25 2.51 -0.12 10.70
CA ALA A 25 2.01 0.07 12.06
C ALA A 25 0.74 0.94 12.11
N ASP A 26 0.70 2.04 11.36
CA ASP A 26 -0.47 2.92 11.28
C ASP A 26 -1.69 2.17 10.67
N LEU A 27 -1.45 1.39 9.61
CA LEU A 27 -2.47 0.57 8.97
C LEU A 27 -3.00 -0.51 9.93
N ALA A 28 -2.13 -1.14 10.72
CA ALA A 28 -2.52 -2.13 11.71
C ALA A 28 -3.28 -1.51 12.90
N ALA A 29 -2.97 -0.27 13.28
CA ALA A 29 -3.51 0.38 14.46
C ALA A 29 -4.86 1.07 14.23
N GLY A 30 -5.11 1.61 13.03
CA GLY A 30 -6.26 2.49 12.81
C GLY A 30 -6.91 2.43 11.44
N ALA A 31 -6.34 1.72 10.46
CA ALA A 31 -6.95 1.59 9.15
C ALA A 31 -7.79 0.32 9.04
N ASP A 32 -8.93 0.42 8.36
CA ASP A 32 -9.73 -0.75 8.02
C ASP A 32 -9.16 -1.40 6.75
N VAL A 33 -8.19 -2.29 6.94
CA VAL A 33 -7.51 -2.99 5.85
C VAL A 33 -8.44 -4.04 5.24
N ARG A 34 -8.85 -3.79 3.99
CA ARG A 34 -9.80 -4.62 3.25
C ARG A 34 -9.12 -5.71 2.44
N HIS A 35 -7.95 -5.43 1.88
CA HIS A 35 -7.23 -6.39 1.04
C HIS A 35 -5.73 -6.10 1.06
N VAL A 36 -4.92 -7.14 1.20
CA VAL A 36 -3.47 -7.05 1.03
C VAL A 36 -3.04 -8.07 0.01
N GLN A 37 -2.43 -7.60 -1.07
CA GLN A 37 -1.86 -8.44 -2.11
C GLN A 37 -0.35 -8.28 -2.10
N MET A 38 0.35 -9.40 -2.09
CA MET A 38 1.81 -9.40 -2.13
C MET A 38 2.28 -10.18 -3.34
N ARG A 39 3.24 -9.58 -4.04
CA ARG A 39 3.99 -10.20 -5.12
C ARG A 39 5.42 -10.42 -4.66
N THR A 40 5.87 -11.66 -4.80
CA THR A 40 7.26 -12.08 -4.71
C THR A 40 7.69 -12.62 -6.08
N PRO A 41 8.96 -12.97 -6.28
CA PRO A 41 9.40 -13.63 -7.52
C PRO A 41 8.70 -14.97 -7.79
N GLU A 42 8.19 -15.61 -6.74
CA GLU A 42 7.66 -16.98 -6.77
C GLU A 42 6.13 -17.03 -6.69
N THR A 43 5.50 -16.02 -6.08
CA THR A 43 4.06 -16.00 -5.83
C THR A 43 3.45 -14.62 -5.98
N ASP A 44 2.19 -14.58 -6.41
CA ASP A 44 1.34 -13.41 -6.39
C ASP A 44 0.03 -13.83 -5.71
N GLY A 45 -0.20 -13.33 -4.51
CA GLY A 45 -1.25 -13.85 -3.65
C GLY A 45 -1.78 -12.83 -2.66
N THR A 46 -3.00 -13.09 -2.20
CA THR A 46 -3.58 -12.36 -1.07
C THR A 46 -2.95 -12.89 0.22
N VAL A 47 -2.45 -11.98 1.04
CA VAL A 47 -1.83 -12.29 2.33
C VAL A 47 -2.40 -11.38 3.41
N SER A 48 -2.04 -11.62 4.67
CA SER A 48 -2.32 -10.68 5.75
C SER A 48 -1.34 -9.49 5.73
N LEU A 49 -1.72 -8.39 6.39
CA LEU A 49 -0.84 -7.23 6.54
C LEU A 49 0.48 -7.59 7.25
N ALA A 50 0.42 -8.46 8.27
CA ALA A 50 1.58 -8.91 9.03
C ALA A 50 2.54 -9.76 8.17
N GLU A 51 2.01 -10.63 7.32
CA GLU A 51 2.83 -11.40 6.37
C GLU A 51 3.51 -10.49 5.35
N ALA A 52 2.79 -9.49 4.84
CA ALA A 52 3.34 -8.50 3.93
C ALA A 52 4.45 -7.66 4.58
N GLU A 53 4.27 -7.22 5.82
CA GLU A 53 5.30 -6.52 6.59
C GLU A 53 6.54 -7.41 6.80
N SER A 54 6.35 -8.67 7.19
CA SER A 54 7.45 -9.61 7.37
C SER A 54 8.23 -9.82 6.08
N ALA A 55 7.54 -9.95 4.93
CA ALA A 55 8.17 -10.13 3.62
C ALA A 55 8.87 -8.86 3.12
N PHE A 56 8.36 -7.68 3.50
CA PHE A 56 9.04 -6.41 3.26
C PHE A 56 10.36 -6.34 4.02
N VAL A 57 10.34 -6.65 5.32
CA VAL A 57 11.53 -6.62 6.17
C VAL A 57 12.56 -7.68 5.76
N SER A 58 12.11 -8.85 5.31
CA SER A 58 12.99 -9.92 4.81
C SER A 58 13.53 -9.67 3.41
N GLY A 59 13.06 -8.63 2.70
CA GLY A 59 13.45 -8.32 1.33
C GLY A 59 12.93 -9.31 0.28
N GLN A 60 11.91 -10.10 0.62
CA GLN A 60 11.31 -11.09 -0.28
C GLN A 60 10.16 -10.51 -1.11
N ALA A 61 9.53 -9.44 -0.62
CA ALA A 61 8.47 -8.75 -1.34
C ALA A 61 9.03 -7.93 -2.52
N THR A 62 8.50 -8.17 -3.72
CA THR A 62 8.76 -7.36 -4.92
C THR A 62 7.76 -6.22 -5.07
N ALA A 63 6.51 -6.46 -4.67
CA ALA A 63 5.50 -5.42 -4.54
C ALA A 63 4.45 -5.84 -3.49
N ILE A 64 3.90 -4.88 -2.77
CA ILE A 64 2.80 -5.07 -1.83
C ILE A 64 1.75 -4.03 -2.16
N GLN A 65 0.50 -4.46 -2.36
CA GLN A 65 -0.63 -3.57 -2.53
C GLN A 65 -1.56 -3.72 -1.33
N VAL A 66 -1.85 -2.61 -0.67
CA VAL A 66 -2.73 -2.55 0.49
C VAL A 66 -3.92 -1.69 0.15
N ARG A 67 -5.12 -2.27 0.22
CA ARG A 67 -6.40 -1.55 0.10
C ARG A 67 -7.00 -1.42 1.47
N TYR A 68 -7.34 -0.21 1.85
CA TYR A 68 -7.89 0.10 3.16
C TYR A 68 -8.82 1.29 3.10
N VAL A 69 -9.63 1.43 4.15
CA VAL A 69 -10.46 2.61 4.36
C VAL A 69 -9.84 3.43 5.48
N PHE A 70 -9.61 4.71 5.21
CA PHE A 70 -9.12 5.69 6.17
C PHE A 70 -9.97 6.97 6.02
N GLU A 71 -10.49 7.48 7.13
CA GLU A 71 -11.38 8.67 7.14
C GLU A 71 -12.59 8.57 6.18
N SER A 72 -13.16 7.38 5.99
CA SER A 72 -14.25 7.09 5.03
C SER A 72 -13.87 7.19 3.55
N GLU A 73 -12.58 7.36 3.25
CA GLU A 73 -12.04 7.31 1.89
C GLU A 73 -11.37 5.96 1.64
N MET A 74 -11.53 5.43 0.43
CA MET A 74 -10.86 4.21 0.02
C MET A 74 -9.48 4.54 -0.56
N TRP A 75 -8.45 3.94 0.04
CA TRP A 75 -7.07 4.10 -0.36
C TRP A 75 -6.51 2.78 -0.88
N CYS A 76 -5.63 2.88 -1.88
CA CYS A 76 -4.87 1.77 -2.41
C CYS A 76 -3.39 2.17 -2.49
N ASP A 77 -2.59 1.65 -1.57
CA ASP A 77 -1.17 1.90 -1.51
C ASP A 77 -0.40 0.76 -2.16
N THR A 78 0.45 1.07 -3.13
CA THR A 78 1.38 0.14 -3.75
C THR A 78 2.79 0.45 -3.27
N ILE A 79 3.35 -0.47 -2.51
CA ILE A 79 4.69 -0.45 -1.93
C ILE A 79 5.58 -1.31 -2.83
N MET A 80 6.59 -0.71 -3.44
CA MET A 80 7.58 -1.39 -4.27
C MET A 80 8.95 -1.28 -3.59
N PRO A 81 9.37 -2.33 -2.87
CA PRO A 81 10.64 -2.35 -2.17
C PRO A 81 11.78 -2.18 -3.17
N GLY A 82 12.70 -1.27 -2.85
CA GLY A 82 13.88 -0.98 -3.65
C GLY A 82 15.10 -0.83 -2.75
N ASN A 83 16.28 -0.89 -3.37
CA ASN A 83 17.54 -0.63 -2.71
C ASN A 83 18.16 0.62 -3.35
N PRO A 84 18.29 1.76 -2.63
CA PRO A 84 18.17 1.94 -1.17
C PRO A 84 16.79 2.42 -0.66
N THR A 85 15.91 2.90 -1.53
CA THR A 85 14.61 3.49 -1.16
C THR A 85 13.45 2.65 -1.66
N THR A 86 12.34 2.67 -0.92
CA THR A 86 11.09 2.02 -1.31
C THR A 86 10.20 3.03 -2.02
N LYS A 87 9.72 2.69 -3.20
CA LYS A 87 8.75 3.53 -3.91
C LYS A 87 7.36 3.22 -3.38
N ILE A 88 6.63 4.26 -2.99
CA ILE A 88 5.24 4.18 -2.53
C ILE A 88 4.38 4.94 -3.53
N ILE A 89 3.31 4.31 -4.01
CA ILE A 89 2.29 4.91 -4.85
C ILE A 89 0.97 4.80 -4.09
N ARG A 90 0.42 5.91 -3.62
CA ARG A 90 -0.86 5.96 -2.90
C ARG A 90 -1.91 6.50 -3.85
N ASN A 91 -2.93 5.70 -4.09
CA ASN A 91 -4.06 6.07 -4.92
C ASN A 91 -5.28 6.22 -4.03
N ARG A 92 -5.85 7.43 -3.99
CA ARG A 92 -7.20 7.61 -3.46
C ARG A 92 -8.19 7.19 -4.53
N LEU A 93 -9.00 6.18 -4.23
CA LEU A 93 -10.05 5.70 -5.11
C LEU A 93 -11.29 6.58 -4.92
N PRO A 94 -11.92 7.10 -5.99
CA PRO A 94 -13.19 7.80 -5.87
C PRO A 94 -14.25 6.83 -5.33
N ASN A 95 -15.01 7.29 -4.33
CA ASN A 95 -16.25 6.62 -3.94
C ASN A 95 -17.23 6.85 -5.11
N GLY A 96 -17.45 5.80 -5.92
CA GLY A 96 -18.41 5.85 -7.03
C GLY A 96 -19.85 6.00 -6.59
#